data_AF-A0A066XG06-F1
#
_entry.id   AF-A0A066XG06-F1
#
_cell.length_a   1.000
_cell.length_b   1.000
_cell.length_c   1.000
_cell.angle_alpha   90.00
_cell.angle_beta   90.00
_cell.angle_gamma   90.00
#
_symmetry.space_group_name_H-M   'P 1'
#
loop_
_entity.id
_entity.type
_entity.pdbx_description
1 polymer ?
#
loop_
_entity_poly.entity_id
_entity_poly.type
_entity_poly.pdbx_seq_one_letter_code
_entity_poly.pdbx_strand_id
1 'polypeptide(L)'
;MEVKRLLYGIPEARTYYLTDKLFSDRKDTKLTKATFTVKLKQFLKPSKPITFNGGVLSLDNNGDIHLRQKGQGKRLQPVNPNSPESHQQYVKQRARGAYITSICQPEACFDYSVAAQHQSPDTSNIKELNQQIKWQIKNPNQGLCFQPLNLATAKLFVFVDGSFANNSDLTSQLGFIVILANEQRSKDNTTTKTPDDTGEFTIKGNIVHFSLTKYKRVTQSVLASKIYAMVAGADIAHVITTTLAMVTDRLKYL
;
A
#
# COMPACT_ATOMS: atom_id res chain seq x y z
N MET A 1 -1.56 -18.43 26.58
CA MET A 1 -1.90 -19.34 25.46
C MET A 1 -1.30 -18.73 24.20
N GLU A 2 -0.17 -19.27 23.74
CA GLU A 2 0.64 -18.69 22.66
C GLU A 2 0.00 -19.04 21.31
N VAL A 3 -0.83 -18.13 20.77
CA VAL A 3 -1.43 -18.32 19.45
C VAL A 3 -0.34 -18.11 18.41
N LYS A 4 0.38 -19.18 18.04
CA LYS A 4 1.29 -19.19 16.89
C LYS A 4 0.48 -19.09 15.60
N ARG A 5 0.05 -17.87 15.26
CA ARG A 5 -0.66 -17.56 14.01
C ARG A 5 0.31 -17.69 12.85
N LEU A 6 0.13 -18.69 12.01
CA LEU A 6 0.98 -18.97 10.86
C LEU A 6 0.42 -18.26 9.62
N LEU A 7 1.16 -17.29 9.09
CA LEU A 7 0.92 -16.80 7.73
C LEU A 7 1.57 -17.79 6.75
N TYR A 8 0.77 -18.34 5.83
CA TYR A 8 1.24 -19.19 4.75
C TYR A 8 0.68 -18.70 3.40
N GLY A 9 1.50 -18.66 2.34
CA GLY A 9 1.06 -18.30 0.99
C GLY A 9 1.00 -19.50 0.04
N ILE A 10 -0.17 -19.80 -0.55
CA ILE A 10 -0.27 -20.79 -1.64
C ILE A 10 0.23 -20.18 -2.94
N PRO A 11 1.27 -20.74 -3.56
CA PRO A 11 1.86 -20.16 -4.76
C PRO A 11 0.99 -20.24 -6.03
N GLU A 12 0.11 -21.23 -6.20
CA GLU A 12 -0.77 -21.31 -7.40
C GLU A 12 -1.79 -20.17 -7.49
N ALA A 13 -2.26 -19.64 -6.36
CA ALA A 13 -3.30 -18.60 -6.33
C ALA A 13 -2.75 -17.20 -5.96
N ARG A 14 -1.44 -17.04 -5.75
CA ARG A 14 -0.84 -15.83 -5.16
C ARG A 14 -1.65 -15.30 -3.96
N THR A 15 -2.07 -16.20 -3.08
CA THR A 15 -3.01 -15.91 -1.99
C THR A 15 -2.38 -16.27 -0.65
N TYR A 16 -2.45 -15.35 0.31
CA TYR A 16 -2.11 -15.62 1.71
C TYR A 16 -3.31 -16.18 2.45
N TYR A 17 -3.03 -17.15 3.31
CA TYR A 17 -3.97 -17.70 4.27
C TYR A 17 -3.45 -17.41 5.67
N LEU A 18 -4.32 -16.87 6.50
CA LEU A 18 -4.21 -17.05 7.94
C LEU A 18 -4.87 -18.40 8.24
N THR A 19 -4.11 -19.35 8.78
CA THR A 19 -4.61 -20.70 9.07
C THR A 19 -4.06 -21.19 10.39
N ASP A 20 -4.85 -21.99 11.10
CA ASP A 20 -4.34 -22.87 12.14
C ASP A 20 -3.80 -24.18 11.53
N LYS A 21 -3.12 -24.97 12.36
CA LYS A 21 -2.52 -26.25 11.95
C LYS A 21 -3.58 -27.29 11.55
N LEU A 22 -4.68 -27.37 12.28
CA LEU A 22 -5.77 -28.32 12.05
C LEU A 22 -6.42 -28.10 10.68
N PHE A 23 -6.74 -26.87 10.32
CA PHE A 23 -7.28 -26.51 9.01
C PHE A 23 -6.25 -26.75 7.91
N SER A 24 -4.99 -26.38 8.15
CA SER A 24 -3.89 -26.61 7.21
C SER A 24 -3.74 -28.09 6.85
N ASP A 25 -3.75 -28.98 7.85
CA ASP A 25 -3.57 -30.42 7.67
C ASP A 25 -4.79 -31.06 6.98
N ARG A 26 -5.99 -30.62 7.34
CA ARG A 26 -7.24 -31.03 6.66
C ARG A 26 -7.24 -30.62 5.19
N LYS A 27 -6.77 -29.41 4.89
CA LYS A 27 -6.65 -28.91 3.51
C LYS A 27 -5.70 -29.77 2.69
N ASP A 28 -4.53 -30.11 3.22
CA ASP A 28 -3.57 -30.97 2.53
C ASP A 28 -4.16 -32.35 2.26
N THR A 29 -4.84 -32.93 3.26
CA THR A 29 -5.52 -34.22 3.11
C THR A 29 -6.55 -34.17 1.96
N LYS A 30 -7.32 -33.07 1.85
CA LYS A 30 -8.32 -32.91 0.79
C LYS A 30 -7.69 -32.66 -0.59
N LEU A 31 -6.62 -31.87 -0.66
CA LEU A 31 -5.88 -31.62 -1.91
C LEU A 31 -5.26 -32.90 -2.45
N THR A 32 -4.64 -33.71 -1.58
CA THR A 32 -4.08 -35.01 -1.96
C THR A 32 -5.17 -35.97 -2.44
N LYS A 33 -6.33 -36.04 -1.75
CA LYS A 33 -7.46 -36.87 -2.18
C LYS A 33 -8.05 -36.45 -3.53
N ALA A 34 -8.05 -35.17 -3.83
CA ALA A 34 -8.53 -34.62 -5.08
C ALA A 34 -7.46 -34.59 -6.19
N THR A 35 -6.27 -35.15 -5.93
CA THR A 35 -5.16 -35.22 -6.88
C THR A 35 -4.73 -33.84 -7.42
N PHE A 36 -4.96 -32.78 -6.65
CA PHE A 36 -4.53 -31.43 -7.00
C PHE A 36 -3.04 -31.26 -6.70
N THR A 37 -2.26 -30.95 -7.73
CA THR A 37 -0.87 -30.52 -7.57
C THR A 37 -0.85 -29.10 -7.04
N VAL A 38 -0.23 -28.91 -5.87
CA VAL A 38 -0.11 -27.61 -5.20
C VAL A 38 1.34 -27.41 -4.78
N LYS A 39 1.90 -26.20 -4.95
CA LYS A 39 3.27 -25.93 -4.52
C LYS A 39 3.38 -26.02 -2.99
N LEU A 40 4.57 -26.38 -2.54
CA LEU A 40 4.89 -26.59 -1.13
C LEU A 40 4.57 -25.35 -0.28
N LYS A 41 4.15 -25.62 0.97
CA LYS A 41 3.89 -24.57 1.92
C LYS A 41 5.15 -23.79 2.34
N GLN A 42 5.05 -22.47 2.45
CA GLN A 42 6.12 -21.55 2.85
C GLN A 42 5.66 -20.65 3.99
N PHE A 43 6.23 -20.86 5.17
CA PHE A 43 5.93 -20.04 6.33
C PHE A 43 6.85 -18.83 6.39
N LEU A 44 6.27 -17.66 6.62
CA LEU A 44 7.05 -16.47 6.92
C LEU A 44 7.75 -16.67 8.27
N LYS A 45 9.07 -16.57 8.27
CA LYS A 45 9.92 -16.67 9.47
C LYS A 45 10.96 -15.55 9.45
N PRO A 46 11.53 -15.14 10.60
CA PRO A 46 12.50 -14.05 10.62
C PRO A 46 13.70 -14.27 9.69
N SER A 47 14.19 -15.51 9.62
CA SER A 47 15.31 -15.90 8.77
C SER A 47 14.93 -16.28 7.33
N LYS A 48 13.63 -16.30 6.98
CA LYS A 48 13.15 -16.79 5.69
C LYS A 48 12.11 -15.86 5.07
N PRO A 49 12.56 -14.85 4.29
CA PRO A 49 11.68 -14.03 3.49
C PRO A 49 10.94 -14.86 2.43
N ILE A 50 9.75 -14.41 2.07
CA ILE A 50 8.92 -15.05 1.04
C ILE A 50 8.53 -14.04 -0.04
N THR A 51 8.38 -14.50 -1.27
CA THR A 51 7.96 -13.65 -2.39
C THR A 51 6.44 -13.67 -2.55
N PHE A 52 5.83 -12.51 -2.77
CA PHE A 52 4.39 -12.39 -3.00
C PHE A 52 4.02 -11.18 -3.85
N ASN A 53 3.15 -11.36 -4.84
CA ASN A 53 2.62 -10.31 -5.71
C ASN A 53 3.66 -9.28 -6.19
N GLY A 54 4.86 -9.74 -6.55
CA GLY A 54 5.94 -8.86 -7.02
C GLY A 54 6.70 -8.12 -5.92
N GLY A 55 6.39 -8.38 -4.65
CA GLY A 55 7.14 -7.97 -3.48
C GLY A 55 7.79 -9.15 -2.74
N VAL A 56 8.53 -8.82 -1.69
CA VAL A 56 9.19 -9.71 -0.75
C VAL A 56 8.72 -9.34 0.64
N LEU A 57 8.11 -10.28 1.34
CA LEU A 57 7.80 -10.17 2.75
C LEU A 57 8.96 -10.71 3.58
N SER A 58 9.39 -9.95 4.58
CA SER A 58 10.29 -10.40 5.64
C SER A 58 9.68 -10.10 6.99
N LEU A 59 9.89 -11.00 7.95
CA LEU A 59 9.53 -10.81 9.34
C LEU A 59 10.80 -10.42 10.08
N ASP A 60 10.74 -9.47 11.00
CA ASP A 60 11.87 -9.18 11.88
C ASP A 60 11.68 -9.82 13.27
N ASN A 61 12.67 -9.61 14.14
CA ASN A 61 12.65 -10.16 15.50
C ASN A 61 11.61 -9.47 16.41
N ASN A 62 11.12 -8.30 16.04
CA ASN A 62 10.09 -7.56 16.78
C ASN A 62 8.67 -8.03 16.39
N GLY A 63 8.55 -8.86 15.35
CA GLY A 63 7.28 -9.31 14.82
C GLY A 63 6.70 -8.39 13.73
N ASP A 64 7.47 -7.40 13.28
CA ASP A 64 7.05 -6.51 12.19
C ASP A 64 7.27 -7.19 10.85
N ILE A 65 6.28 -7.03 9.95
CA ILE A 65 6.33 -7.57 8.59
C ILE A 65 6.69 -6.44 7.63
N HIS A 66 7.80 -6.60 6.93
CA HIS A 66 8.28 -5.65 5.92
C HIS A 66 7.93 -6.14 4.53
N LEU A 67 7.25 -5.31 3.74
CA LEU A 67 6.95 -5.52 2.33
C LEU A 67 7.82 -4.59 1.48
N ARG A 68 8.74 -5.18 0.72
CA ARG A 68 9.58 -4.46 -0.24
C ARG A 68 9.42 -5.01 -1.65
N GLN A 69 9.86 -4.27 -2.64
CA GLN A 69 9.70 -4.67 -4.03
C GLN A 69 10.72 -5.78 -4.43
N LYS A 70 10.27 -6.77 -5.23
CA LYS A 70 11.10 -7.87 -5.76
C LYS A 70 12.04 -7.43 -6.90
N GLY A 71 13.00 -6.56 -6.61
CA GLY A 71 14.13 -6.22 -7.48
C GLY A 71 13.84 -5.60 -8.87
N GLN A 72 12.59 -5.25 -9.20
CA GLN A 72 12.25 -4.46 -10.41
C GLN A 72 12.90 -3.08 -10.37
N GLY A 73 13.18 -2.53 -9.18
CA GLY A 73 13.98 -1.32 -9.04
C GLY A 73 15.34 -1.39 -9.75
N LYS A 74 15.94 -2.58 -9.88
CA LYS A 74 17.20 -2.79 -10.62
C LYS A 74 17.08 -2.56 -12.13
N ARG A 75 15.85 -2.53 -12.66
CA ARG A 75 15.56 -2.31 -14.09
C ARG A 75 15.16 -0.87 -14.38
N LEU A 76 15.04 -0.03 -13.35
CA LEU A 76 14.83 1.40 -13.52
C LEU A 76 16.10 2.04 -14.05
N GLN A 77 15.93 2.92 -15.02
CA GLN A 77 17.02 3.71 -15.59
C GLN A 77 16.49 5.10 -15.93
N PRO A 78 17.25 6.17 -15.68
CA PRO A 78 16.90 7.50 -16.16
C PRO A 78 16.77 7.53 -17.69
N VAL A 79 15.80 8.29 -18.16
CA VAL A 79 15.53 8.53 -19.58
C VAL A 79 16.49 9.59 -20.11
N ASN A 80 17.10 9.35 -21.27
CA ASN A 80 17.90 10.38 -21.93
C ASN A 80 16.98 11.30 -22.74
N PRO A 81 16.88 12.61 -22.41
CA PRO A 81 15.99 13.53 -23.13
C PRO A 81 16.42 13.75 -24.59
N ASN A 82 17.69 13.55 -24.92
CA ASN A 82 18.23 13.77 -26.26
C ASN A 82 18.14 12.51 -27.16
N SER A 83 17.67 11.38 -26.63
CA SER A 83 17.52 10.14 -27.40
C SER A 83 16.29 10.23 -28.32
N PRO A 84 16.38 9.75 -29.57
CA PRO A 84 15.21 9.68 -30.45
C PRO A 84 14.11 8.76 -29.90
N GLU A 85 14.45 7.81 -29.01
CA GLU A 85 13.52 6.92 -28.31
C GLU A 85 13.09 7.46 -26.93
N SER A 86 13.40 8.71 -26.59
CA SER A 86 13.11 9.31 -25.27
C SER A 86 11.65 9.15 -24.85
N HIS A 87 10.70 9.32 -25.78
CA HIS A 87 9.27 9.10 -25.55
C HIS A 87 8.96 7.66 -25.14
N GLN A 88 9.46 6.67 -25.89
CA GLN A 88 9.23 5.26 -25.59
C GLN A 88 9.89 4.87 -24.25
N GLN A 89 11.09 5.38 -23.99
CA GLN A 89 11.79 5.19 -22.72
C GLN A 89 11.00 5.81 -21.56
N TYR A 90 10.46 7.02 -21.73
CA TYR A 90 9.61 7.68 -20.74
C TYR A 90 8.42 6.81 -20.33
N VAL A 91 7.62 6.37 -21.30
CA VAL A 91 6.43 5.54 -21.03
C VAL A 91 6.83 4.24 -20.32
N LYS A 92 7.91 3.60 -20.77
CA LYS A 92 8.43 2.34 -20.20
C LYS A 92 8.91 2.50 -18.75
N GLN A 93 9.72 3.53 -18.48
CA GLN A 93 10.27 3.75 -17.14
C GLN A 93 9.21 4.26 -16.17
N ARG A 94 8.31 5.14 -16.62
CA ARG A 94 7.11 5.54 -15.88
C ARG A 94 6.28 4.33 -15.45
N ALA A 95 5.95 3.43 -16.37
CA ALA A 95 5.16 2.24 -16.06
C ALA A 95 5.86 1.31 -15.05
N ARG A 96 7.18 1.13 -15.18
CA ARG A 96 7.98 0.34 -14.23
C ARG A 96 7.98 0.94 -12.83
N GLY A 97 8.24 2.24 -12.75
CA GLY A 97 8.27 2.95 -11.48
C GLY A 97 6.90 3.02 -10.79
N ALA A 98 5.83 3.23 -11.56
CA ALA A 98 4.46 3.17 -11.07
C ALA A 98 4.08 1.78 -10.54
N TYR A 99 4.57 0.70 -11.17
CA TYR A 99 4.37 -0.67 -10.67
C TYR A 99 5.07 -0.94 -9.33
N ILE A 100 6.28 -0.40 -9.12
CA ILE A 100 6.97 -0.49 -7.83
C ILE A 100 6.19 0.28 -6.76
N THR A 101 5.76 1.48 -7.13
CA THR A 101 4.98 2.41 -6.31
C THR A 101 3.70 1.77 -5.79
N SER A 102 2.91 1.16 -6.68
CA SER A 102 1.63 0.54 -6.32
C SER A 102 1.75 -0.68 -5.38
N ILE A 103 2.93 -1.28 -5.27
CA ILE A 103 3.17 -2.40 -4.36
C ILE A 103 3.48 -1.93 -2.95
N CYS A 104 4.39 -0.95 -2.80
CA CYS A 104 4.92 -0.63 -1.47
C CYS A 104 5.56 0.75 -1.29
N GLN A 105 5.41 1.70 -2.22
CA GLN A 105 6.05 3.03 -2.09
C GLN A 105 5.03 4.16 -2.31
N PRO A 106 4.09 4.39 -1.37
CA PRO A 106 3.08 5.45 -1.50
C PRO A 106 3.66 6.84 -1.72
N GLU A 107 4.89 7.11 -1.25
CA GLU A 107 5.60 8.38 -1.39
C GLU A 107 5.86 8.73 -2.86
N ALA A 108 5.96 7.73 -3.73
CA ALA A 108 6.19 7.88 -5.16
C ALA A 108 4.89 8.09 -5.97
N CYS A 109 3.72 7.96 -5.34
CA CYS A 109 2.44 7.90 -6.04
C CYS A 109 2.11 9.19 -6.79
N PHE A 110 2.43 10.34 -6.18
CA PHE A 110 2.22 11.66 -6.76
C PHE A 110 2.96 11.83 -8.09
N ASP A 111 4.28 11.71 -8.08
CA ASP A 111 5.11 11.95 -9.25
C ASP A 111 4.74 11.02 -10.42
N TYR A 112 4.42 9.75 -10.14
CA TYR A 112 4.00 8.82 -11.19
C TYR A 112 2.59 9.11 -11.72
N SER A 113 1.69 9.64 -10.88
CA SER A 113 0.37 10.10 -11.32
C SER A 113 0.44 11.33 -12.22
N VAL A 114 1.32 12.28 -11.88
CA VAL A 114 1.63 13.45 -12.73
C VAL A 114 2.27 12.99 -14.04
N ALA A 115 3.31 12.15 -13.97
CA ALA A 115 3.96 11.60 -15.16
C ALA A 115 2.99 10.82 -16.08
N ALA A 116 1.92 10.24 -15.53
CA ALA A 116 0.91 9.53 -16.30
C ALA A 116 0.11 10.45 -17.25
N GLN A 117 0.04 11.75 -16.95
CA GLN A 117 -0.73 12.72 -17.72
C GLN A 117 -0.05 13.13 -19.02
N HIS A 118 1.28 13.11 -19.04
CA HIS A 118 2.06 13.54 -20.20
C HIS A 118 2.12 12.42 -21.23
N GLN A 119 1.17 12.41 -22.16
CA GLN A 119 1.21 11.50 -23.31
C GLN A 119 2.37 11.84 -24.22
N SER A 120 2.64 13.14 -24.45
CA SER A 120 3.78 13.64 -25.20
C SER A 120 4.70 14.42 -24.26
N PRO A 121 5.62 13.75 -23.53
CA PRO A 121 6.49 14.40 -22.56
C PRO A 121 7.54 15.29 -23.25
N ASP A 122 7.73 16.50 -22.71
CA ASP A 122 8.84 17.37 -23.05
C ASP A 122 10.06 17.09 -22.14
N THR A 123 11.14 17.85 -22.34
CA THR A 123 12.37 17.74 -21.57
C THR A 123 12.19 18.01 -20.07
N SER A 124 11.25 18.88 -19.69
CA SER A 124 10.93 19.15 -18.28
C SER A 124 10.25 17.95 -17.63
N ASN A 125 9.24 17.38 -18.31
CA ASN A 125 8.52 16.20 -17.84
C ASN A 125 9.49 15.00 -17.67
N ILE A 126 10.44 14.85 -18.60
CA ILE A 126 11.51 13.83 -18.51
C ILE A 126 12.42 14.09 -17.30
N LYS A 127 12.78 15.36 -17.02
CA LYS A 127 13.61 15.73 -15.88
C LYS A 127 12.92 15.39 -14.55
N GLU A 128 11.64 15.70 -14.41
CA GLU A 128 10.84 15.38 -13.21
C GLU A 128 10.73 13.87 -13.00
N LEU A 129 10.33 13.11 -14.04
CA LEU A 129 10.31 11.65 -13.97
C LEU A 129 11.68 11.07 -13.56
N ASN A 130 12.76 11.62 -14.10
CA ASN A 130 14.12 11.18 -13.78
C ASN A 130 14.51 11.46 -12.33
N GLN A 131 14.02 12.53 -11.70
CA GLN A 131 14.25 12.76 -10.27
C GLN A 131 13.63 11.62 -9.46
N GLN A 132 12.38 11.26 -9.78
CA GLN A 132 11.70 10.21 -9.06
C GLN A 132 12.30 8.82 -9.29
N ILE A 133 12.69 8.51 -10.53
CA ILE A 133 13.41 7.28 -10.85
C ILE A 133 14.72 7.19 -10.05
N LYS A 134 15.49 8.29 -9.99
CA LYS A 134 16.75 8.32 -9.22
C LYS A 134 16.49 8.09 -7.73
N TRP A 135 15.42 8.64 -7.17
CA TRP A 135 15.03 8.38 -5.79
C TRP A 135 14.73 6.91 -5.57
N GLN A 136 13.94 6.27 -6.43
CA GLN A 136 13.63 4.83 -6.29
C GLN A 136 14.87 3.93 -6.46
N ILE A 137 15.79 4.28 -7.35
CA ILE A 137 17.06 3.55 -7.53
C ILE A 137 17.92 3.63 -6.26
N LYS A 138 17.97 4.80 -5.60
CA LYS A 138 18.71 5.01 -4.36
C LYS A 138 18.06 4.33 -3.15
N ASN A 139 16.75 4.10 -3.21
CA ASN A 139 15.96 3.54 -2.10
C ASN A 139 15.33 2.17 -2.45
N PRO A 140 16.14 1.15 -2.81
CA PRO A 140 15.63 -0.13 -3.31
C PRO A 140 14.91 -0.97 -2.25
N ASN A 141 15.17 -0.70 -0.97
CA ASN A 141 14.55 -1.37 0.17
C ASN A 141 13.39 -0.58 0.78
N GLN A 142 13.08 0.63 0.26
CA GLN A 142 11.92 1.38 0.73
C GLN A 142 10.64 0.61 0.41
N GLY A 143 9.78 0.49 1.42
CA GLY A 143 8.64 -0.40 1.42
C GLY A 143 7.67 -0.09 2.57
N LEU A 144 6.69 -0.96 2.75
CA LEU A 144 5.73 -0.85 3.86
C LEU A 144 6.19 -1.70 5.05
N CYS A 145 6.01 -1.17 6.25
CA CYS A 145 6.19 -1.91 7.49
C CYS A 145 4.81 -2.12 8.14
N PHE A 146 4.48 -3.37 8.45
CA PHE A 146 3.25 -3.78 9.10
C PHE A 146 3.55 -4.24 10.52
N GLN A 147 3.10 -3.46 11.48
CA GLN A 147 3.28 -3.69 12.90
C GLN A 147 2.09 -4.49 13.47
N PRO A 148 2.29 -5.31 14.52
CA PRO A 148 1.18 -5.93 15.24
C PRO A 148 0.22 -4.87 15.79
N LEU A 149 -1.09 -5.07 15.58
CA LEU A 149 -2.15 -4.16 16.05
C LEU A 149 -3.06 -4.86 17.03
N ASN A 150 -3.56 -4.11 18.02
CA ASN A 150 -4.65 -4.57 18.86
C ASN A 150 -5.96 -4.45 18.08
N LEU A 151 -6.44 -5.55 17.52
CA LEU A 151 -7.66 -5.58 16.72
C LEU A 151 -8.92 -5.16 17.49
N ALA A 152 -8.94 -5.28 18.82
CA ALA A 152 -10.10 -4.88 19.63
C ALA A 152 -10.29 -3.36 19.68
N THR A 153 -9.21 -2.60 19.54
CA THR A 153 -9.22 -1.13 19.57
C THR A 153 -8.75 -0.50 18.26
N ALA A 154 -8.55 -1.32 17.21
CA ALA A 154 -8.12 -0.84 15.92
C ALA A 154 -9.28 -0.13 15.21
N LYS A 155 -8.96 0.98 14.55
CA LYS A 155 -9.90 1.75 13.73
C LYS A 155 -9.31 1.96 12.34
N LEU A 156 -10.21 2.10 11.37
CA LEU A 156 -9.82 2.47 10.02
C LEU A 156 -9.85 4.00 9.90
N PHE A 157 -8.71 4.58 9.52
CA PHE A 157 -8.56 5.99 9.22
C PHE A 157 -8.38 6.14 7.72
N VAL A 158 -9.09 7.10 7.13
CA VAL A 158 -8.94 7.44 5.72
C VAL A 158 -8.60 8.92 5.62
N PHE A 159 -7.42 9.19 5.12
CA PHE A 159 -6.98 10.53 4.78
C PHE A 159 -7.17 10.70 3.28
N VAL A 160 -7.89 11.75 2.90
CA VAL A 160 -8.22 12.06 1.53
C VAL A 160 -7.69 13.43 1.19
N ASP A 161 -7.22 13.59 -0.03
CA ASP A 161 -6.85 14.89 -0.56
C ASP A 161 -7.17 14.97 -2.06
N GLY A 162 -7.49 16.18 -2.52
CA GLY A 162 -7.82 16.47 -3.90
C GLY A 162 -6.99 17.63 -4.40
N SER A 163 -5.99 17.35 -5.24
CA SER A 163 -5.18 18.38 -5.88
C SER A 163 -5.98 19.04 -7.00
N PHE A 164 -6.32 20.32 -6.83
CA PHE A 164 -7.19 21.06 -7.72
C PHE A 164 -6.45 21.55 -8.96
N ALA A 165 -7.02 21.29 -10.15
CA ALA A 165 -6.52 21.74 -11.45
C ALA A 165 -5.00 21.62 -11.64
N ASN A 166 -4.41 20.56 -11.09
CA ASN A 166 -2.96 20.40 -11.00
C ASN A 166 -2.32 19.76 -12.24
N ASN A 167 -3.14 19.18 -13.12
CA ASN A 167 -2.67 18.65 -14.39
C ASN A 167 -2.67 19.76 -15.45
N SER A 168 -1.88 19.58 -16.52
CA SER A 168 -1.78 20.55 -17.62
C SER A 168 -3.11 20.82 -18.33
N ASP A 169 -4.05 19.89 -18.29
CA ASP A 169 -5.41 20.01 -18.83
C ASP A 169 -6.43 20.53 -17.81
N LEU A 170 -5.98 21.11 -16.69
CA LEU A 170 -6.79 21.64 -15.59
C LEU A 170 -7.64 20.59 -14.87
N THR A 171 -7.43 19.31 -15.14
CA THR A 171 -8.06 18.25 -14.35
C THR A 171 -7.40 18.11 -12.98
N SER A 172 -8.14 17.54 -12.03
CA SER A 172 -7.69 17.32 -10.65
C SER A 172 -7.09 15.92 -10.46
N GLN A 173 -6.31 15.73 -9.40
CA GLN A 173 -5.93 14.42 -8.90
C GLN A 173 -6.62 14.15 -7.56
N LEU A 174 -7.16 12.96 -7.40
CA LEU A 174 -7.84 12.50 -6.19
C LEU A 174 -6.98 11.43 -5.52
N GLY A 175 -6.58 11.71 -4.29
CA GLY A 175 -5.71 10.87 -3.49
C GLY A 175 -6.39 10.42 -2.20
N PHE A 176 -6.10 9.20 -1.79
CA PHE A 176 -6.40 8.77 -0.43
C PHE A 176 -5.37 7.77 0.08
N ILE A 177 -5.27 7.67 1.40
CA ILE A 177 -4.53 6.65 2.12
C ILE A 177 -5.40 6.10 3.23
N VAL A 178 -5.49 4.78 3.29
CA VAL A 178 -6.27 4.00 4.26
C VAL A 178 -5.30 3.36 5.23
N ILE A 179 -5.48 3.65 6.52
CA ILE A 179 -4.62 3.18 7.60
C ILE A 179 -5.48 2.42 8.61
N LEU A 180 -5.07 1.20 8.95
CA LEU A 180 -5.60 0.48 10.11
C LEU A 180 -4.69 0.78 11.29
N ALA A 181 -5.19 1.43 12.33
CA ALA A 181 -4.36 1.91 13.43
C ALA A 181 -5.05 1.84 14.79
N ASN A 182 -4.24 1.83 15.83
CA ASN A 182 -4.67 2.08 17.20
C ASN A 182 -4.42 3.56 17.55
N GLU A 183 -5.39 4.19 18.22
CA GLU A 183 -5.24 5.53 18.77
C GLU A 183 -4.39 5.49 20.06
N GLN A 184 -3.50 6.46 20.19
CA GLN A 184 -2.77 6.77 21.41
C GLN A 184 -3.11 8.21 21.79
N ARG A 185 -3.87 8.39 22.87
CA ARG A 185 -4.06 9.71 23.47
C ARG A 185 -2.87 10.00 24.39
N SER A 186 -2.31 11.20 24.28
CA SER A 186 -1.30 11.65 25.23
C SER A 186 -1.93 11.68 26.62
N LYS A 187 -1.45 10.84 27.53
CA LYS A 187 -1.80 10.93 28.96
C LYS A 187 -0.85 11.94 29.58
N ASP A 188 -0.97 13.21 29.21
CA ASP A 188 -0.16 14.24 29.85
C ASP A 188 -0.76 14.51 31.24
N ASN A 189 -0.27 13.80 32.25
CA ASN A 189 -0.65 13.97 33.65
C ASN A 189 0.10 15.15 34.32
N THR A 190 0.76 16.02 33.54
CA THR A 190 1.74 16.99 34.06
C THR A 190 1.44 18.45 33.74
N THR A 191 0.27 18.77 33.20
CA THR A 191 -0.17 20.16 33.07
C THR A 191 -1.58 20.32 33.62
N THR A 192 -1.74 21.30 34.49
CA THR A 192 -3.02 21.88 34.96
C THR A 192 -3.75 22.59 33.82
N LYS A 193 -3.86 21.94 32.67
CA LYS A 193 -4.77 22.31 31.58
C LYS A 193 -5.84 21.24 31.53
N THR A 194 -7.09 21.68 31.49
CA THR A 194 -8.26 20.82 31.38
C THR A 194 -8.10 19.82 30.23
N PRO A 195 -8.55 18.55 30.38
CA PRO A 195 -8.28 17.46 29.41
C PRO A 195 -8.83 17.62 27.98
N ASP A 196 -9.46 18.76 27.66
CA ASP A 196 -10.23 18.99 26.43
C ASP A 196 -9.59 19.97 25.43
N ASP A 197 -8.46 20.63 25.73
CA ASP A 197 -8.09 21.87 25.02
C ASP A 197 -7.22 21.75 23.74
N THR A 198 -6.80 20.56 23.31
CA THR A 198 -6.14 20.42 21.98
C THR A 198 -6.82 19.44 21.03
N GLY A 199 -7.60 18.48 21.52
CA GLY A 199 -8.25 17.47 20.68
C GLY A 199 -7.28 16.57 19.89
N GLU A 200 -5.99 16.61 20.18
CA GLU A 200 -4.95 15.91 19.44
C GLU A 200 -4.82 14.45 19.91
N PHE A 201 -4.66 13.54 18.95
CA PHE A 201 -4.34 12.14 19.20
C PHE A 201 -3.33 11.64 18.17
N THR A 202 -2.49 10.70 18.57
CA THR A 202 -1.54 10.05 17.67
C THR A 202 -2.12 8.71 17.23
N ILE A 203 -1.92 8.35 15.97
CA ILE A 203 -2.23 7.01 15.49
C ILE A 203 -0.93 6.25 15.24
N LYS A 204 -0.91 4.98 15.62
CA LYS A 204 0.15 4.03 15.24
C LYS A 204 -0.49 2.88 14.49
N GLY A 205 -0.09 2.68 13.24
CA GLY A 205 -0.57 1.55 12.47
C GLY A 205 -0.08 1.44 11.05
N ASN A 206 -0.84 0.69 10.26
CA ASN A 206 -0.38 0.11 9.01
C ASN A 206 -1.18 0.66 7.84
N ILE A 207 -0.48 1.01 6.76
CA ILE A 207 -1.10 1.39 5.49
C ILE A 207 -1.71 0.13 4.88
N VAL A 208 -3.03 0.10 4.75
CA VAL A 208 -3.78 -1.01 4.15
C VAL A 208 -3.92 -0.81 2.65
N HIS A 209 -4.20 0.42 2.24
CA HIS A 209 -4.37 0.78 0.84
C HIS A 209 -4.10 2.26 0.62
N PHE A 210 -3.70 2.63 -0.59
CA PHE A 210 -3.55 4.00 -1.02
C PHE A 210 -3.78 4.07 -2.53
N SER A 211 -4.20 5.23 -3.00
CA SER A 211 -4.40 5.48 -4.41
C SER A 211 -4.29 6.96 -4.70
N LEU A 212 -3.80 7.28 -5.90
CA LEU A 212 -3.86 8.62 -6.45
C LEU A 212 -4.23 8.49 -7.92
N THR A 213 -5.33 9.12 -8.32
CA THR A 213 -5.91 8.96 -9.65
C THR A 213 -6.29 10.30 -10.25
N LYS A 214 -6.18 10.40 -11.57
CA LYS A 214 -6.71 11.53 -12.32
C LYS A 214 -8.23 11.53 -12.25
N TYR A 215 -8.83 12.67 -11.92
CA TYR A 215 -10.25 12.87 -12.14
C TYR A 215 -10.51 13.16 -13.62
N LYS A 216 -11.48 12.45 -14.22
CA LYS A 216 -11.75 12.56 -15.67
C LYS A 216 -12.35 13.90 -16.08
N ARG A 217 -13.03 14.60 -15.17
CA ARG A 217 -13.70 15.88 -15.46
C ARG A 217 -12.85 17.02 -14.93
N VAL A 218 -12.95 18.18 -15.56
CA VAL A 218 -12.40 19.42 -15.01
C VAL A 218 -13.27 19.81 -13.82
N THR A 219 -12.67 19.80 -12.63
CA THR A 219 -13.32 20.27 -11.42
C THR A 219 -13.33 21.79 -11.43
N GLN A 220 -14.47 22.43 -11.19
CA GLN A 220 -14.58 23.90 -11.21
C GLN A 220 -14.38 24.55 -9.83
N SER A 221 -14.19 23.76 -8.77
CA SER A 221 -13.87 24.28 -7.44
C SER A 221 -12.97 23.33 -6.65
N VAL A 222 -12.12 23.91 -5.79
CA VAL A 222 -11.30 23.17 -4.82
C VAL A 222 -12.18 22.33 -3.88
N LEU A 223 -13.35 22.85 -3.51
CA LEU A 223 -14.29 22.13 -2.65
C LEU A 223 -14.79 20.86 -3.33
N ALA A 224 -15.14 20.92 -4.62
CA ALA A 224 -15.60 19.76 -5.36
C ALA A 224 -14.51 18.69 -5.50
N SER A 225 -13.23 19.05 -5.72
CA SER A 225 -12.15 18.05 -5.82
C SER A 225 -11.96 17.33 -4.49
N LYS A 226 -12.06 18.06 -3.37
CA LYS A 226 -12.03 17.47 -2.03
C LYS A 226 -13.22 16.56 -1.77
N ILE A 227 -14.45 16.96 -2.15
CA ILE A 227 -15.64 16.11 -2.00
C ILE A 227 -15.51 14.83 -2.82
N TYR A 228 -15.02 14.91 -4.06
CA TYR A 228 -14.81 13.70 -4.86
C TYR A 228 -13.74 12.77 -4.27
N ALA A 229 -12.65 13.33 -3.73
CA ALA A 229 -11.65 12.54 -3.01
C ALA A 229 -12.24 11.89 -1.74
N MET A 230 -13.10 12.62 -1.00
CA MET A 230 -13.83 12.10 0.16
C MET A 230 -14.73 10.93 -0.21
N VAL A 231 -15.52 11.04 -1.29
CA VAL A 231 -16.38 9.94 -1.76
C VAL A 231 -15.53 8.73 -2.14
N ALA A 232 -14.48 8.91 -2.94
CA ALA A 232 -13.58 7.82 -3.33
C ALA A 232 -12.93 7.12 -2.13
N GLY A 233 -12.48 7.90 -1.13
CA GLY A 233 -11.93 7.37 0.11
C GLY A 233 -12.96 6.68 0.99
N ALA A 234 -14.18 7.23 1.11
CA ALA A 234 -15.25 6.67 1.94
C ALA A 234 -15.77 5.33 1.39
N ASP A 235 -15.94 5.22 0.07
CA ASP A 235 -16.39 3.99 -0.58
C ASP A 235 -15.42 2.83 -0.30
N ILE A 236 -14.11 3.06 -0.49
CA ILE A 236 -13.11 2.04 -0.24
C ILE A 236 -12.96 1.75 1.26
N ALA A 237 -13.11 2.76 2.12
CA ALA A 237 -13.13 2.60 3.57
C ALA A 237 -14.25 1.65 4.00
N HIS A 238 -15.45 1.84 3.44
CA HIS A 238 -16.62 1.05 3.76
C HIS A 238 -16.40 -0.42 3.38
N VAL A 239 -15.90 -0.68 2.16
CA VAL A 239 -15.58 -2.04 1.69
C VAL A 239 -14.51 -2.71 2.55
N ILE A 240 -13.44 -1.98 2.89
CA ILE A 240 -12.36 -2.52 3.75
C ILE A 240 -12.88 -2.79 5.16
N THR A 241 -13.64 -1.86 5.75
CA THR A 241 -14.18 -1.99 7.11
C THR A 241 -15.12 -3.18 7.24
N THR A 242 -16.06 -3.30 6.31
CA THR A 242 -17.01 -4.44 6.30
C THR A 242 -16.28 -5.77 6.11
N THR A 243 -15.30 -5.83 5.21
CA THR A 243 -14.48 -7.03 5.01
C THR A 243 -13.68 -7.39 6.26
N LEU A 244 -13.04 -6.39 6.90
CA LEU A 244 -12.29 -6.59 8.14
C LEU A 244 -13.21 -7.08 9.27
N ALA A 245 -14.39 -6.48 9.42
CA ALA A 245 -15.38 -6.92 10.40
C ALA A 245 -15.73 -8.41 10.20
N MET A 246 -16.08 -8.81 8.97
CA MET A 246 -16.38 -10.20 8.63
C MET A 246 -15.22 -11.16 8.94
N VAL A 247 -13.98 -10.75 8.64
CA VAL A 247 -12.78 -11.57 8.92
C VAL A 247 -12.53 -11.65 10.43
N THR A 248 -12.61 -10.54 11.15
CA THR A 248 -12.36 -10.50 12.61
C THR A 248 -13.41 -11.26 13.39
N ASP A 249 -14.68 -11.22 12.99
CA ASP A 249 -15.74 -12.01 13.63
C ASP A 249 -15.51 -13.50 13.44
N ARG A 250 -15.11 -13.95 12.24
CA ARG A 250 -14.72 -15.35 12.01
C ARG A 250 -13.49 -15.75 12.83
N LEU A 251 -12.57 -14.83 13.08
CA LEU A 251 -11.39 -15.08 13.91
C LEU A 251 -11.70 -15.16 15.41
N LYS A 252 -12.81 -14.57 15.90
CA LYS A 252 -13.24 -14.74 17.29
C LYS A 252 -13.75 -16.16 17.58
N TYR A 253 -14.13 -16.91 16.54
CA TYR A 253 -14.59 -18.30 16.62
C TYR A 253 -13.46 -19.33 16.37
N LEU A 254 -12.20 -18.89 16.27
CA LEU A 254 -10.99 -19.73 16.19
C LEU A 254 -10.16 -19.59 17.46
#